data_AF-A0A919JF58-F1
#
_entry.id   AF-A0A919JF58-F1
#
_cell.length_a   1.000
_cell.length_b   1.000
_cell.length_c   1.000
_cell.angle_alpha   90.00
_cell.angle_beta   90.00
_cell.angle_gamma   90.00
#
_symmetry.space_group_name_H-M   'P 1'
#
loop_
_entity.id
_entity.type
_entity.pdbx_description
1 polymer ?
#
loop_
_entity_poly.entity_id
_entity_poly.type
_entity_poly.pdbx_seq_one_letter_code
_entity_poly.pdbx_strand_id
1 'polypeptide(L)'
;MTGDPGYSSAIVEVPQAEAAAGTSRTVWSPTHGPLTVAVPPGTVDGAVVWVQSPTAGNVAVTIRVTSPFPPPQPYPGAPASGPGYPPPPGQPHPGQPGPGQPLPGQPFPGQPFPGQPFPGQPFPGQPQYPGQGPAFAGPPQAGPSNTRRNAVIGGSLVVLLALGCCGIVRLFTGGDDDTPQAGRNGIAATAGSAGPTATTPLTPEQYVQMLAASDAAIGSSFKKLNTADSAAFARAAPAAVTAIRAEAGKLRAAQPPAGAAAAHGQLTLELESLGDMVDESASAKQECPAASPWATVLQSGWADGIREDAKKLAAADPKYKFGTFLPAAPKEANRRLKTGTFVQRSSARGAGHLKIKNGANDTTVSLVPAKGKKPKPVLTVYVRGGGTFTAKGVRDGTYRVYTASGKDWDNGKKGFTRDCSFSKFDDTFKFSTTSFSASIWTITLTPVIGGNASTSNVDPNAFPK
;
A
#
# COMPACT_ATOMS: atom_id res chain seq x y z
N MET A 1 -4.61 -6.79 24.48
CA MET A 1 -5.83 -5.96 24.48
C MET A 1 -5.42 -4.52 24.69
N THR A 2 -5.39 -3.73 23.63
CA THR A 2 -5.21 -2.26 23.68
C THR A 2 -6.09 -1.69 22.59
N GLY A 3 -7.29 -1.26 23.00
CA GLY A 3 -8.26 -0.59 22.14
C GLY A 3 -7.85 0.85 21.89
N ASP A 4 -7.84 1.21 20.61
CA ASP A 4 -7.78 2.57 20.10
C ASP A 4 -9.19 3.19 20.23
N PRO A 5 -9.36 4.41 20.80
CA PRO A 5 -10.66 5.04 20.88
C PRO A 5 -10.94 5.77 19.57
N GLY A 6 -11.79 5.20 18.70
CA GLY A 6 -12.28 5.94 17.53
C GLY A 6 -13.06 5.14 16.49
N TYR A 7 -12.85 3.83 16.36
CA TYR A 7 -13.64 2.99 15.46
C TYR A 7 -13.94 1.66 16.14
N SER A 8 -15.18 1.47 16.57
CA SER A 8 -15.63 0.16 17.04
C SER A 8 -15.87 -0.72 15.83
N SER A 9 -14.90 -1.56 15.50
CA SER A 9 -15.09 -2.61 14.50
C SER A 9 -15.67 -3.84 15.19
N ALA A 10 -16.80 -4.32 14.69
CA ALA A 10 -17.34 -5.64 15.06
C ALA A 10 -17.08 -6.60 13.90
N ILE A 11 -16.83 -7.88 14.21
CA ILE A 11 -16.66 -8.94 13.20
C ILE A 11 -17.90 -9.84 13.27
N VAL A 12 -18.53 -10.10 12.12
CA VAL A 12 -19.64 -11.05 12.00
C VAL A 12 -19.25 -12.18 11.07
N GLU A 13 -19.33 -13.42 11.56
CA GLU A 13 -19.11 -14.60 10.72
C GLU A 13 -20.42 -15.02 10.06
N VAL A 14 -20.38 -15.24 8.73
CA VAL A 14 -21.54 -15.59 7.91
C VAL A 14 -21.16 -16.77 7.01
N PRO A 15 -21.90 -17.89 7.01
CA PRO A 15 -21.65 -18.99 6.08
C PRO A 15 -21.81 -18.55 4.62
N GLN A 16 -21.00 -19.11 3.72
CA GLN A 16 -21.02 -18.77 2.30
C GLN A 16 -22.42 -18.86 1.63
N ALA A 17 -23.24 -19.84 2.03
CA ALA A 17 -24.60 -19.99 1.50
C ALA A 17 -25.54 -18.83 1.93
N GLU A 18 -25.39 -18.34 3.17
CA GLU A 18 -26.18 -17.22 3.68
C GLU A 18 -25.69 -15.88 3.13
N ALA A 19 -24.37 -15.73 2.94
CA ALA A 19 -23.80 -14.55 2.29
C ALA A 19 -24.24 -14.45 0.81
N ALA A 20 -24.44 -15.59 0.13
CA ALA A 20 -24.95 -15.63 -1.24
C ALA A 20 -26.45 -15.26 -1.33
N ALA A 21 -27.27 -15.68 -0.37
CA ALA A 21 -28.71 -15.42 -0.35
C ALA A 21 -29.09 -14.05 0.27
N GLY A 22 -28.19 -13.47 1.07
CA GLY A 22 -28.45 -12.30 1.90
C GLY A 22 -29.13 -12.69 3.22
N THR A 23 -28.73 -12.06 4.32
CA THR A 23 -29.24 -12.38 5.67
C THR A 23 -29.12 -11.18 6.60
N SER A 24 -29.88 -11.14 7.69
CA SER A 24 -29.72 -10.14 8.74
C SER A 24 -29.31 -10.82 10.04
N ARG A 25 -28.22 -10.35 10.66
CA ARG A 25 -27.69 -10.92 11.91
C ARG A 25 -27.52 -9.86 12.98
N THR A 26 -27.89 -10.20 14.21
CA THR A 26 -27.63 -9.34 15.37
C THR A 26 -26.28 -9.68 15.97
N VAL A 27 -25.36 -8.72 16.02
CA VAL A 27 -24.05 -8.87 16.66
C VAL A 27 -23.93 -8.01 17.89
N TRP A 28 -23.23 -8.50 18.89
CA TRP A 28 -23.02 -7.76 20.13
C TRP A 28 -21.67 -7.06 20.12
N SER A 29 -21.66 -5.74 20.29
CA SER A 29 -20.46 -4.93 20.42
C SER A 29 -20.22 -4.56 21.89
N PRO A 30 -18.99 -4.73 22.44
CA PRO A 30 -18.65 -4.32 23.80
C PRO A 30 -18.86 -2.83 24.09
N THR A 31 -18.78 -2.00 23.05
CA THR A 31 -18.92 -0.54 23.17
C THR A 31 -20.34 -0.04 22.87
N HIS A 32 -21.14 -0.79 22.10
CA HIS A 32 -22.38 -0.29 21.48
C HIS A 32 -23.62 -1.17 21.67
N GLY A 33 -23.50 -2.30 22.37
CA GLY A 33 -24.62 -3.24 22.58
C GLY A 33 -24.99 -4.03 21.32
N PRO A 34 -26.23 -4.56 21.22
CA PRO A 34 -26.67 -5.33 20.07
C PRO A 34 -26.88 -4.45 18.82
N LEU A 35 -26.33 -4.87 17.69
CA LEU A 35 -26.39 -4.21 16.39
C LEU A 35 -26.97 -5.17 15.35
N THR A 36 -28.01 -4.76 14.63
CA THR A 36 -28.59 -5.55 13.53
C THR A 36 -27.86 -5.23 12.23
N VAL A 37 -27.15 -6.21 11.67
CA VAL A 37 -26.35 -6.10 10.46
C VAL A 37 -27.09 -6.78 9.31
N ALA A 38 -27.47 -6.01 8.30
CA ALA A 38 -27.97 -6.55 7.05
C ALA A 38 -26.79 -6.91 6.14
N VAL A 39 -26.69 -8.17 5.74
CA VAL A 39 -25.70 -8.73 4.82
C VAL A 39 -26.35 -8.85 3.45
N PRO A 40 -25.96 -8.02 2.46
CA PRO A 40 -26.52 -8.10 1.12
C PRO A 40 -26.27 -9.48 0.46
N PRO A 41 -27.16 -9.96 -0.42
CA PRO A 41 -26.89 -11.14 -1.23
C PRO A 41 -25.63 -10.96 -2.08
N GLY A 42 -24.78 -11.98 -2.14
CA GLY A 42 -23.49 -11.94 -2.85
C GLY A 42 -22.34 -11.31 -2.06
N THR A 43 -22.47 -11.16 -0.74
CA THR A 43 -21.39 -10.60 0.11
C THR A 43 -20.16 -11.50 0.13
N VAL A 44 -18.97 -10.91 -0.03
CA VAL A 44 -17.67 -11.60 0.01
C VAL A 44 -16.95 -11.42 1.36
N ASP A 45 -16.01 -12.31 1.68
CA ASP A 45 -15.18 -12.20 2.89
C ASP A 45 -14.44 -10.85 2.95
N GLY A 46 -14.47 -10.19 4.10
CA GLY A 46 -13.86 -8.89 4.32
C GLY A 46 -14.74 -7.68 3.96
N ALA A 47 -15.97 -7.88 3.48
CA ALA A 47 -16.90 -6.80 3.22
C ALA A 47 -17.23 -6.01 4.50
N VAL A 48 -17.31 -4.68 4.40
CA VAL A 48 -17.64 -3.80 5.54
C VAL A 48 -19.02 -3.19 5.34
N VAL A 49 -19.91 -3.39 6.31
CA VAL A 49 -21.25 -2.81 6.35
C VAL A 49 -21.31 -1.77 7.47
N TRP A 50 -21.89 -0.60 7.16
CA TRP A 50 -22.11 0.45 8.13
C TRP A 50 -23.51 0.30 8.75
N VAL A 51 -23.55 0.13 10.07
CA VAL A 51 -24.80 -0.04 10.83
C VAL A 51 -25.00 1.15 11.75
N GLN A 52 -26.22 1.71 11.80
CA GLN A 52 -26.56 2.75 12.75
C GLN A 52 -26.82 2.14 14.14
N SER A 53 -26.04 2.58 15.13
CA SER A 53 -26.31 2.31 16.54
C SER A 53 -27.15 3.43 17.16
N PRO A 54 -28.18 3.12 17.97
CA PRO A 54 -28.96 4.12 18.72
C PRO A 54 -28.13 4.95 19.70
N THR A 55 -26.96 4.46 20.12
CA THR A 55 -26.14 5.07 21.19
C THR A 55 -24.85 5.72 20.69
N ALA A 56 -24.39 5.44 19.47
CA ALA A 56 -23.06 5.89 19.01
C ALA A 56 -22.92 6.23 17.51
N GLY A 57 -24.01 6.29 16.75
CA GLY A 57 -23.95 6.62 15.32
C GLY A 57 -23.47 5.44 14.45
N ASN A 58 -22.81 5.72 13.33
CA ASN A 58 -22.45 4.70 12.33
C ASN A 58 -21.27 3.82 12.83
N VAL A 59 -21.50 2.52 12.91
CA VAL A 59 -20.53 1.50 13.31
C VAL A 59 -20.13 0.68 12.09
N ALA A 60 -18.83 0.52 11.84
CA ALA A 60 -18.32 -0.35 10.78
C ALA A 60 -18.29 -1.82 11.26
N VAL A 61 -18.96 -2.71 10.55
CA VAL A 61 -18.97 -4.15 10.83
C VAL A 61 -18.31 -4.89 9.67
N THR A 62 -17.25 -5.64 9.96
CA THR A 62 -16.56 -6.47 8.96
C THR A 62 -17.20 -7.85 8.92
N ILE A 63 -17.62 -8.28 7.74
CA ILE A 63 -18.22 -9.59 7.48
C ILE A 63 -17.12 -10.57 7.12
N ARG A 64 -17.07 -11.69 7.83
CA ARG A 64 -16.19 -12.82 7.49
C ARG A 64 -17.02 -13.96 6.94
N VAL A 65 -16.78 -14.31 5.68
CA VAL A 65 -17.52 -15.37 5.01
C VAL A 65 -16.78 -16.68 5.22
N THR A 66 -17.34 -17.55 6.06
CA THR A 66 -16.73 -18.85 6.36
C THR A 66 -17.12 -19.87 5.29
N SER A 67 -16.13 -20.42 4.60
CA SER A 67 -16.32 -21.60 3.75
C SER A 67 -16.41 -22.84 4.65
N PRO A 68 -17.35 -23.77 4.40
CA PRO A 68 -17.39 -25.03 5.14
C PRO A 68 -16.09 -25.79 4.89
N PHE A 69 -15.56 -26.39 5.96
CA PHE A 69 -14.44 -27.34 5.87
C PHE A 69 -14.81 -28.42 4.84
N PRO A 70 -14.00 -28.68 3.81
CA PRO A 70 -14.25 -29.82 2.93
C PRO A 70 -14.24 -31.08 3.80
N PRO A 71 -15.20 -32.02 3.61
CA PRO A 71 -15.15 -33.28 4.32
C PRO A 71 -13.80 -33.95 4.02
N PRO A 72 -13.19 -34.64 5.01
CA PRO A 72 -11.91 -35.31 4.82
C PRO A 72 -11.99 -36.20 3.58
N GLN A 73 -11.02 -36.03 2.69
CA GLN A 73 -10.91 -36.85 1.49
C GLN A 73 -10.88 -38.33 1.90
N PRO A 74 -11.68 -39.21 1.26
CA PRO A 74 -11.58 -40.64 1.52
C PRO A 74 -10.16 -41.13 1.26
N TYR A 75 -9.63 -41.94 2.17
CA TYR A 75 -8.32 -42.58 2.00
C TYR A 75 -8.27 -43.34 0.66
N PRO A 76 -7.17 -43.26 -0.11
CA PRO A 76 -6.99 -44.09 -1.30
C PRO A 76 -6.94 -45.56 -0.87
N GLY A 77 -8.01 -46.32 -1.15
CA GLY A 77 -8.07 -47.75 -0.84
C GLY A 77 -9.47 -48.35 -0.59
N ALA A 78 -10.54 -47.57 -0.55
CA ALA A 78 -11.89 -48.12 -0.43
C ALA A 78 -12.42 -48.64 -1.79
N PRO A 79 -12.94 -49.88 -1.89
CA PRO A 79 -13.44 -50.43 -3.14
C PRO A 79 -14.70 -49.69 -3.64
N ALA A 80 -14.72 -49.37 -4.93
CA ALA A 80 -15.83 -48.71 -5.61
C ALA A 80 -17.03 -49.68 -5.75
N SER A 81 -18.17 -49.32 -5.18
CA SER A 81 -19.46 -49.95 -5.50
C SER A 81 -20.14 -49.20 -6.66
N GLY A 82 -20.53 -49.95 -7.68
CA GLY A 82 -20.97 -49.47 -9.00
C GLY A 82 -22.39 -48.85 -9.09
N PRO A 83 -22.89 -48.63 -10.32
CA PRO A 83 -23.99 -47.70 -10.58
C PRO A 83 -25.37 -48.35 -10.52
N GLY A 84 -26.34 -47.57 -10.00
CA GLY A 84 -27.76 -47.67 -10.34
C GLY A 84 -28.67 -48.02 -9.17
N TYR A 85 -29.49 -47.06 -8.72
CA TYR A 85 -30.93 -47.18 -8.41
C TYR A 85 -31.51 -45.76 -8.21
N PRO A 86 -32.74 -45.46 -8.68
CA PRO A 86 -33.36 -44.14 -8.52
C PRO A 86 -33.94 -43.96 -7.09
N PRO A 87 -34.10 -42.71 -6.60
CA PRO A 87 -34.59 -42.46 -5.25
C PRO A 87 -36.12 -42.64 -5.16
N PRO A 88 -36.66 -43.16 -4.04
CA PRO A 88 -38.10 -43.21 -3.80
C PRO A 88 -38.67 -41.87 -3.30
N PRO A 89 -39.99 -41.63 -3.44
CA PRO A 89 -40.61 -40.32 -3.22
C PRO A 89 -40.86 -40.03 -1.74
N GLY A 90 -40.81 -38.74 -1.39
CA GLY A 90 -40.87 -38.27 -0.01
C GLY A 90 -42.23 -38.42 0.68
N GLN A 91 -42.18 -38.39 2.01
CA GLN A 91 -43.27 -37.91 2.87
C GLN A 91 -42.72 -37.16 4.10
N PRO A 92 -43.45 -36.15 4.60
CA PRO A 92 -42.97 -35.19 5.61
C PRO A 92 -43.30 -35.66 7.03
N HIS A 93 -42.40 -35.44 7.99
CA HIS A 93 -42.75 -35.53 9.41
C HIS A 93 -42.13 -34.40 10.25
N PRO A 94 -42.82 -33.99 11.32
CA PRO A 94 -42.73 -32.67 11.94
C PRO A 94 -41.72 -32.63 13.07
N GLY A 95 -41.26 -31.42 13.41
CA GLY A 95 -40.30 -31.19 14.48
C GLY A 95 -40.82 -31.50 15.87
N GLN A 96 -39.92 -31.98 16.73
CA GLN A 96 -39.89 -31.63 18.15
C GLN A 96 -38.45 -31.76 18.73
N PRO A 97 -38.15 -31.00 19.80
CA PRO A 97 -36.79 -30.72 20.28
C PRO A 97 -36.26 -31.77 21.26
N GLY A 98 -35.01 -32.20 21.08
CA GLY A 98 -34.30 -33.09 22.00
C GLY A 98 -33.53 -32.32 23.09
N PRO A 99 -33.62 -32.70 24.37
CA PRO A 99 -33.03 -31.99 25.50
C PRO A 99 -31.52 -32.21 25.61
N GLY A 100 -30.81 -31.16 26.03
CA GLY A 100 -29.38 -31.21 26.29
C GLY A 100 -29.01 -32.10 27.48
N GLN A 101 -27.93 -32.86 27.32
CA GLN A 101 -27.17 -33.42 28.44
C GLN A 101 -25.72 -32.91 28.38
N PRO A 102 -25.15 -32.49 29.52
CA PRO A 102 -23.80 -31.95 29.58
C PRO A 102 -22.74 -33.06 29.53
N LEU A 103 -21.68 -32.88 28.73
CA LEU A 103 -20.51 -33.75 28.75
C LEU A 103 -19.73 -33.56 30.07
N PRO A 104 -19.40 -34.63 30.81
CA PRO A 104 -18.49 -34.58 31.95
C PRO A 104 -17.06 -34.30 31.48
N GLY A 105 -16.41 -33.30 32.07
CA GLY A 105 -15.00 -33.01 31.87
C GLY A 105 -14.11 -34.07 32.51
N GLN A 106 -13.20 -34.66 31.73
CA GLN A 106 -12.07 -35.40 32.28
C GLN A 106 -10.86 -34.47 32.47
N PRO A 107 -10.24 -34.43 33.66
CA PRO A 107 -9.00 -33.70 33.87
C PRO A 107 -7.81 -34.47 33.26
N PHE A 108 -7.02 -33.80 32.43
CA PHE A 108 -5.74 -34.31 31.95
C PHE A 108 -4.73 -34.38 33.11
N PRO A 109 -4.12 -35.56 33.40
CA PRO A 109 -3.01 -35.65 34.33
C PRO A 109 -1.75 -35.00 33.73
N GLY A 110 -1.20 -34.01 34.43
CA GLY A 110 0.07 -33.40 34.07
C GLY A 110 1.22 -34.39 34.27
N GLN A 111 1.99 -34.64 33.21
CA GLN A 111 3.30 -35.28 33.34
C GLN A 111 4.37 -34.22 33.66
N PRO A 112 5.19 -34.43 34.71
CA PRO A 112 6.37 -33.59 34.95
C PRO A 112 7.48 -33.94 33.96
N PHE A 113 7.97 -32.95 33.23
CA PHE A 113 9.19 -33.08 32.41
C PHE A 113 10.42 -33.26 33.32
N PRO A 114 11.22 -34.33 33.18
CA PRO A 114 12.52 -34.42 33.82
C PRO A 114 13.49 -33.44 33.16
N GLY A 115 14.03 -32.49 33.93
CA GLY A 115 15.08 -31.59 33.47
C GLY A 115 16.38 -32.37 33.20
N GLN A 116 16.87 -32.31 31.97
CA GLN A 116 18.25 -32.70 31.66
C GLN A 116 19.20 -31.52 31.89
N PRO A 117 20.26 -31.67 32.69
CA PRO A 117 21.32 -30.67 32.79
C PRO A 117 22.20 -30.72 31.55
N PHE A 118 22.33 -29.59 30.85
CA PHE A 118 23.31 -29.43 29.76
C PHE A 118 24.73 -29.41 30.35
N PRO A 119 25.65 -30.28 29.90
CA PRO A 119 27.06 -30.17 30.21
C PRO A 119 27.66 -28.94 29.52
N GLY A 120 28.23 -28.02 30.30
CA GLY A 120 28.91 -26.83 29.79
C GLY A 120 30.16 -27.21 28.99
N GLN A 121 30.24 -26.74 27.74
CA GLN A 121 31.50 -26.77 26.99
C GLN A 121 32.37 -25.55 27.39
N PRO A 122 33.64 -25.76 27.76
CA PRO A 122 34.55 -24.67 28.06
C PRO A 122 35.01 -23.96 26.78
N PHE A 123 34.83 -22.64 26.73
CA PHE A 123 35.43 -21.78 25.71
C PHE A 123 36.96 -21.80 25.82
N PRO A 124 37.71 -21.93 24.71
CA PRO A 124 39.15 -21.71 24.72
C PRO A 124 39.48 -20.24 25.06
N GLY A 125 40.30 -20.05 26.09
CA GLY A 125 40.70 -18.74 26.60
C GLY A 125 41.50 -17.91 25.59
N GLN A 126 41.21 -16.61 25.56
CA GLN A 126 42.13 -15.63 25.00
C GLN A 126 43.19 -15.26 26.04
N PRO A 127 44.46 -15.04 25.65
CA PRO A 127 45.54 -14.74 26.58
C PRO A 127 45.30 -13.42 27.34
N GLN A 128 45.33 -13.50 28.67
CA GLN A 128 45.33 -12.35 29.57
C GLN A 128 46.68 -11.62 29.49
N TYR A 129 46.64 -10.32 29.24
CA TYR A 129 47.75 -9.41 29.54
C TYR A 129 47.64 -8.95 31.01
N PRO A 130 48.72 -9.03 31.81
CA PRO A 130 48.70 -8.55 33.20
C PRO A 130 48.90 -7.04 33.27
N GLY A 131 48.08 -6.35 34.08
CA GLY A 131 48.26 -4.95 34.43
C GLY A 131 46.94 -4.18 34.64
N GLN A 132 46.29 -4.39 35.79
CA GLN A 132 45.19 -3.52 36.26
C GLN A 132 45.77 -2.23 36.87
N GLY A 133 45.22 -1.08 36.44
CA GLY A 133 45.19 0.18 37.18
C GLY A 133 43.73 0.63 37.34
N PRO A 134 43.38 1.38 38.41
CA PRO A 134 42.02 1.44 38.94
C PRO A 134 41.01 2.15 38.01
N ALA A 135 39.74 1.74 38.17
CA ALA A 135 38.59 2.26 37.44
C ALA A 135 38.44 3.77 37.61
N PHE A 136 38.44 4.50 36.49
CA PHE A 136 38.07 5.92 36.44
C PHE A 136 36.65 6.07 35.92
N ALA A 137 35.89 6.88 36.65
CA ALA A 137 34.50 7.23 36.39
C ALA A 137 34.28 7.69 34.94
N GLY A 138 33.18 7.22 34.33
CA GLY A 138 32.74 7.69 33.03
C GLY A 138 32.47 9.20 33.03
N PRO A 139 32.53 9.86 31.86
CA PRO A 139 32.25 11.29 31.75
C PRO A 139 30.81 11.60 32.22
N PRO A 140 30.57 12.79 32.81
CA PRO A 140 29.31 13.10 33.48
C PRO A 140 28.13 13.08 32.51
N GLN A 141 27.02 12.48 32.96
CA GLN A 141 25.71 12.60 32.34
C GLN A 141 25.33 14.09 32.26
N ALA A 142 25.02 14.57 31.06
CA ALA A 142 24.37 15.86 30.89
C ALA A 142 22.98 15.79 31.55
N GLY A 143 22.76 16.63 32.56
CA GLY A 143 21.52 16.67 33.33
C GLY A 143 20.32 17.12 32.49
N PRO A 144 19.08 16.81 32.94
CA PRO A 144 17.87 17.16 32.22
C PRO A 144 17.64 18.68 32.26
N SER A 145 17.70 19.33 31.10
CA SER A 145 17.29 20.74 30.98
C SER A 145 15.77 20.82 30.92
N ASN A 146 15.16 21.33 32.00
CA ASN A 146 13.75 21.71 32.05
C ASN A 146 13.49 22.87 31.09
N THR A 147 12.97 22.58 29.89
CA THR A 147 12.32 23.57 29.02
C THR A 147 10.86 23.18 28.84
N ARG A 148 10.00 24.18 29.07
CA ARG A 148 8.56 24.08 29.28
C ARG A 148 7.86 23.32 28.16
N ARG A 149 6.98 22.40 28.58
CA ARG A 149 6.02 21.66 27.76
C ARG A 149 5.11 22.62 27.00
N ASN A 150 5.24 22.64 25.68
CA ASN A 150 4.11 22.85 24.77
C ASN A 150 3.94 21.56 23.98
N ALA A 151 3.01 20.71 24.44
CA ALA A 151 2.63 19.50 23.75
C ALA A 151 1.78 19.88 22.52
N VAL A 152 2.43 20.05 21.37
CA VAL A 152 1.73 20.03 20.08
C VAL A 152 1.62 18.56 19.69
N ILE A 153 0.42 18.03 19.87
CA ILE A 153 0.01 16.67 19.54
C ILE A 153 0.11 16.52 18.02
N GLY A 154 1.19 15.86 17.57
CA GLY A 154 1.35 15.44 16.19
C GLY A 154 0.48 14.21 15.92
N GLY A 155 -0.79 14.46 15.59
CA GLY A 155 -1.64 13.49 14.91
C GLY A 155 -1.29 13.47 13.42
N SER A 156 -0.81 12.34 12.91
CA SER A 156 -0.83 12.06 11.48
C SER A 156 -1.22 10.61 11.30
N LEU A 157 -2.54 10.42 11.37
CA LEU A 157 -3.27 9.30 10.80
C LEU A 157 -3.15 9.39 9.27
N VAL A 158 -2.62 8.30 8.70
CA VAL A 158 -3.07 7.62 7.48
C VAL A 158 -3.86 8.50 6.49
N VAL A 159 -3.16 9.05 5.50
CA VAL A 159 -3.72 9.30 4.18
C VAL A 159 -3.05 8.31 3.23
N LEU A 160 -3.58 7.09 3.21
CA LEU A 160 -3.35 6.11 2.15
C LEU A 160 -4.67 5.36 1.95
N LEU A 161 -5.51 5.91 1.08
CA LEU A 161 -6.39 5.18 0.16
C LEU A 161 -7.04 6.20 -0.81
N ALA A 162 -6.23 6.71 -1.74
CA ALA A 162 -6.73 7.31 -2.99
C ALA A 162 -5.81 7.03 -4.20
N LEU A 163 -4.76 6.24 -4.04
CA LEU A 163 -3.87 5.83 -5.13
C LEU A 163 -3.71 4.31 -5.11
N GLY A 164 -4.53 3.63 -5.92
CA GLY A 164 -4.34 2.22 -6.27
C GLY A 164 -5.13 1.22 -5.44
N CYS A 165 -6.46 1.21 -5.60
CA CYS A 165 -7.31 0.00 -5.66
C CYS A 165 -8.79 0.41 -5.86
N CYS A 166 -9.17 0.76 -7.08
CA CYS A 166 -10.55 0.59 -7.54
C CYS A 166 -10.53 -0.53 -8.58
N GLY A 167 -10.54 -1.76 -8.08
CA GLY A 167 -10.90 -2.93 -8.87
C GLY A 167 -12.37 -2.83 -9.24
N ILE A 168 -12.60 -2.70 -10.55
CA ILE A 168 -13.82 -2.91 -11.32
C ILE A 168 -14.91 -3.68 -10.56
N VAL A 169 -16.01 -3.00 -10.22
CA VAL A 169 -17.34 -3.61 -10.11
C VAL A 169 -18.19 -2.99 -11.22
N ARG A 170 -18.35 -3.75 -12.31
CA ARG A 170 -19.42 -3.53 -13.30
C ARG A 170 -20.66 -4.27 -12.84
N LEU A 171 -21.82 -3.60 -12.78
CA LEU A 171 -23.21 -4.10 -12.88
C LEU A 171 -24.10 -2.82 -13.04
N PHE A 172 -24.87 -2.59 -14.12
CA PHE A 172 -26.24 -3.11 -14.41
C PHE A 172 -27.16 -2.96 -13.18
N THR A 173 -28.31 -2.27 -13.13
CA THR A 173 -29.44 -1.93 -14.04
C THR A 173 -30.23 -0.76 -13.38
N GLY A 174 -31.03 0.06 -14.09
CA GLY A 174 -32.47 -0.18 -14.37
C GLY A 174 -33.38 0.37 -13.26
N GLY A 175 -34.47 1.08 -13.63
CA GLY A 175 -35.52 1.61 -12.72
C GLY A 175 -36.18 0.53 -11.85
N ASP A 176 -37.07 0.82 -10.90
CA ASP A 176 -38.19 1.76 -10.91
C ASP A 176 -38.62 2.21 -9.48
N ASP A 177 -39.29 3.37 -9.42
CA ASP A 177 -40.40 3.82 -8.56
C ASP A 177 -40.46 3.48 -7.05
N ASP A 178 -40.45 4.53 -6.21
CA ASP A 178 -41.70 5.02 -5.59
C ASP A 178 -41.48 6.34 -4.83
N THR A 179 -42.34 7.32 -5.10
CA THR A 179 -42.46 8.58 -4.33
C THR A 179 -43.87 8.66 -3.76
N PRO A 180 -44.06 9.22 -2.55
CA PRO A 180 -45.31 9.91 -2.25
C PRO A 180 -45.13 11.43 -2.21
N GLN A 181 -45.84 12.05 -3.15
CA GLN A 181 -46.41 13.40 -3.22
C GLN A 181 -46.30 14.35 -2.02
N ALA A 182 -45.98 15.61 -2.33
CA ALA A 182 -46.80 16.76 -1.93
C ALA A 182 -46.64 17.90 -2.96
N GLY A 183 -47.76 18.35 -3.55
CA GLY A 183 -47.79 19.16 -4.77
C GLY A 183 -47.88 20.67 -4.61
N ARG A 184 -47.89 21.37 -5.74
CA ARG A 184 -48.97 22.28 -6.21
C ARG A 184 -48.53 23.11 -7.45
N ASN A 185 -49.48 23.18 -8.39
CA ASN A 185 -49.77 24.28 -9.33
C ASN A 185 -48.90 24.50 -10.59
N GLY A 186 -49.30 23.83 -11.67
CA GLY A 186 -50.00 24.45 -12.81
C GLY A 186 -49.31 25.59 -13.57
N ILE A 187 -48.69 25.26 -14.71
CA ILE A 187 -48.64 26.13 -15.89
C ILE A 187 -48.68 25.22 -17.12
N ALA A 188 -49.70 25.41 -17.99
CA ALA A 188 -49.81 24.73 -19.26
C ALA A 188 -48.73 25.28 -20.23
N ALA A 189 -47.90 24.39 -20.78
CA ALA A 189 -47.02 24.71 -21.90
C ALA A 189 -47.02 23.54 -22.89
N THR A 190 -47.62 23.86 -24.04
CA THR A 190 -47.52 23.27 -25.38
C THR A 190 -46.47 22.18 -25.62
N ALA A 191 -46.96 21.14 -26.32
CA ALA A 191 -46.20 20.11 -27.00
C ALA A 191 -44.91 20.62 -27.68
N GLY A 192 -43.84 19.93 -27.36
CA GLY A 192 -42.52 20.05 -27.97
C GLY A 192 -41.65 18.91 -27.46
N SER A 193 -42.08 17.66 -27.71
CA SER A 193 -41.25 16.48 -27.50
C SER A 193 -40.12 16.49 -28.52
N ALA A 194 -39.06 17.24 -28.21
CA ALA A 194 -37.75 16.99 -28.79
C ALA A 194 -37.18 15.78 -28.03
N GLY A 195 -37.49 14.57 -28.50
CA GLY A 195 -36.76 13.38 -28.06
C GLY A 195 -35.26 13.59 -28.31
N PRO A 196 -34.37 13.09 -27.44
CA PRO A 196 -32.94 13.13 -27.73
C PRO A 196 -32.73 12.44 -29.07
N THR A 197 -32.15 13.16 -30.02
CA THR A 197 -31.83 12.64 -31.34
C THR A 197 -30.94 11.42 -31.12
N ALA A 198 -31.46 10.22 -31.39
CA ALA A 198 -30.69 9.00 -31.29
C ALA A 198 -29.54 9.12 -32.30
N THR A 199 -28.34 9.44 -31.80
CA THR A 199 -27.12 9.41 -32.60
C THR A 199 -26.97 7.98 -33.10
N THR A 200 -27.07 7.81 -34.41
CA THR A 200 -26.95 6.51 -35.06
C THR A 200 -25.61 5.88 -34.66
N PRO A 201 -25.58 4.60 -34.23
CA PRO A 201 -24.34 3.90 -33.92
C PRO A 201 -23.36 3.95 -35.09
N LEU A 202 -22.07 4.14 -34.79
CA LEU A 202 -21.03 4.09 -35.81
C LEU A 202 -21.00 2.71 -36.46
N THR A 203 -20.74 2.69 -37.77
CA THR A 203 -20.38 1.45 -38.46
C THR A 203 -19.07 0.87 -37.90
N PRO A 204 -18.85 -0.46 -37.95
CA PRO A 204 -17.59 -1.07 -37.53
C PRO A 204 -16.36 -0.40 -38.17
N GLU A 205 -16.42 -0.06 -39.46
CA GLU A 205 -15.34 0.59 -40.19
C GLU A 205 -15.05 2.01 -39.67
N GLN A 206 -16.09 2.81 -39.42
CA GLN A 206 -15.95 4.15 -38.84
C GLN A 206 -15.39 4.07 -37.42
N TYR A 207 -15.81 3.06 -36.65
CA TYR A 207 -15.32 2.85 -35.29
C TYR A 207 -13.83 2.47 -35.27
N VAL A 208 -13.38 1.60 -36.19
CA VAL A 208 -11.94 1.28 -36.36
C VAL A 208 -11.13 2.53 -36.69
N GLN A 209 -11.62 3.37 -37.61
CA GLN A 209 -10.93 4.62 -37.97
C GLN A 209 -10.84 5.59 -36.79
N MET A 210 -11.90 5.69 -36.00
CA MET A 210 -11.92 6.52 -34.80
C MET A 210 -10.92 6.06 -33.74
N LEU A 211 -10.91 4.76 -33.42
CA LEU A 211 -9.95 4.19 -32.46
C LEU A 211 -8.51 4.43 -32.91
N ALA A 212 -8.20 4.19 -34.19
CA ALA A 212 -6.86 4.41 -34.73
C ALA A 212 -6.44 5.88 -34.71
N ALA A 213 -7.37 6.80 -35.04
CA ALA A 213 -7.10 8.24 -35.00
C ALA A 213 -6.82 8.74 -33.57
N SER A 214 -7.63 8.31 -32.59
CA SER A 214 -7.44 8.67 -31.20
C SER A 214 -6.16 8.08 -30.62
N ASP A 215 -5.83 6.83 -30.94
CA ASP A 215 -4.58 6.19 -30.50
C ASP A 215 -3.34 6.95 -31.01
N ALA A 216 -3.32 7.30 -32.31
CA ALA A 216 -2.24 8.05 -32.91
C ALA A 216 -2.11 9.47 -32.34
N ALA A 217 -3.24 10.16 -32.11
CA ALA A 217 -3.27 11.49 -31.53
C ALA A 217 -2.69 11.50 -30.11
N ILE A 218 -3.12 10.57 -29.25
CA ILE A 218 -2.59 10.40 -27.89
C ILE A 218 -1.10 10.05 -27.94
N GLY A 219 -0.72 9.06 -28.76
CA GLY A 219 0.63 8.53 -28.82
C GLY A 219 1.71 9.55 -29.15
N SER A 220 1.41 10.55 -29.97
CA SER A 220 2.34 11.62 -30.32
C SER A 220 2.84 12.43 -29.10
N SER A 221 1.92 12.78 -28.19
CA SER A 221 2.24 13.51 -26.95
C SER A 221 2.67 12.57 -25.84
N PHE A 222 2.02 11.39 -25.71
CA PHE A 222 2.31 10.43 -24.65
C PHE A 222 3.75 9.89 -24.72
N LYS A 223 4.28 9.66 -25.93
CA LYS A 223 5.68 9.21 -26.11
C LYS A 223 6.71 10.18 -25.52
N LYS A 224 6.41 11.49 -25.46
CA LYS A 224 7.31 12.50 -24.89
C LYS A 224 7.44 12.39 -23.38
N LEU A 225 6.51 11.70 -22.72
CA LEU A 225 6.58 11.41 -21.28
C LEU A 225 7.63 10.34 -20.95
N ASN A 226 8.11 9.57 -21.93
CA ASN A 226 9.13 8.55 -21.71
C ASN A 226 10.51 9.21 -21.51
N THR A 227 10.77 9.64 -20.28
CA THR A 227 12.01 10.25 -19.86
C THR A 227 12.39 9.81 -18.45
N ALA A 228 13.69 9.74 -18.18
CA ALA A 228 14.22 9.46 -16.84
C ALA A 228 14.19 10.69 -15.92
N ASP A 229 14.05 11.91 -16.48
CA ASP A 229 14.07 13.19 -15.77
C ASP A 229 12.64 13.66 -15.44
N SER A 230 12.32 13.76 -14.15
CA SER A 230 11.01 14.22 -13.68
C SER A 230 10.67 15.66 -14.10
N ALA A 231 11.67 16.54 -14.27
CA ALA A 231 11.42 17.90 -14.76
C ALA A 231 11.10 17.91 -16.25
N ALA A 232 11.74 17.06 -17.04
CA ALA A 232 11.38 16.88 -18.45
C ALA A 232 9.98 16.26 -18.60
N PHE A 233 9.64 15.29 -17.73
CA PHE A 233 8.30 14.71 -17.66
C PHE A 233 7.25 15.79 -17.37
N ALA A 234 7.47 16.60 -16.34
CA ALA A 234 6.54 17.66 -15.93
C ALA A 234 6.31 18.72 -17.03
N ARG A 235 7.34 19.03 -17.84
CA ARG A 235 7.19 19.94 -19.00
C ARG A 235 6.39 19.32 -20.15
N ALA A 236 6.45 18.00 -20.33
CA ALA A 236 5.73 17.29 -21.39
C ALA A 236 4.29 16.91 -21.00
N ALA A 237 4.02 16.76 -19.70
CA ALA A 237 2.73 16.33 -19.14
C ALA A 237 1.53 17.14 -19.64
N PRO A 238 1.51 18.49 -19.63
CA PRO A 238 0.33 19.24 -20.06
C PRO A 238 -0.13 18.91 -21.47
N ALA A 239 0.81 18.76 -22.42
CA ALA A 239 0.48 18.41 -23.80
C ALA A 239 -0.10 16.99 -23.93
N ALA A 240 0.39 16.05 -23.12
CA ALA A 240 -0.16 14.69 -23.08
C ALA A 240 -1.54 14.66 -22.43
N VAL A 241 -1.74 15.36 -21.31
CA VAL A 241 -3.04 15.45 -20.62
C VAL A 241 -4.10 16.07 -21.53
N THR A 242 -3.77 17.17 -22.21
CA THR A 242 -4.69 17.79 -23.18
C THR A 242 -5.07 16.83 -24.31
N ALA A 243 -4.09 16.10 -24.87
CA ALA A 243 -4.37 15.13 -25.92
C ALA A 243 -5.25 13.96 -25.42
N ILE A 244 -4.92 13.39 -24.25
CA ILE A 244 -5.70 12.31 -23.64
C ILE A 244 -7.14 12.74 -23.40
N ARG A 245 -7.36 13.88 -22.72
CA ARG A 245 -8.71 14.37 -22.39
C ARG A 245 -9.51 14.72 -23.65
N ALA A 246 -8.87 15.34 -24.65
CA ALA A 246 -9.54 15.66 -25.92
C ALA A 246 -10.01 14.40 -26.65
N GLU A 247 -9.17 13.37 -26.74
CA GLU A 247 -9.52 12.11 -27.40
C GLU A 247 -10.51 11.27 -26.58
N ALA A 248 -10.40 11.26 -25.25
CA ALA A 248 -11.39 10.63 -24.37
C ALA A 248 -12.78 11.26 -24.55
N GLY A 249 -12.85 12.59 -24.66
CA GLY A 249 -14.10 13.31 -24.95
C GLY A 249 -14.70 12.97 -26.31
N LYS A 250 -13.86 12.86 -27.37
CA LYS A 250 -14.32 12.44 -28.71
C LYS A 250 -14.85 11.02 -28.70
N LEU A 251 -14.14 10.09 -28.06
CA LEU A 251 -14.57 8.71 -27.91
C LEU A 251 -15.87 8.64 -27.12
N ARG A 252 -15.99 9.36 -25.99
CA ARG A 252 -17.20 9.39 -25.16
C ARG A 252 -18.44 9.91 -25.90
N ALA A 253 -18.27 10.84 -26.83
CA ALA A 253 -19.37 11.37 -27.64
C ALA A 253 -19.82 10.41 -28.76
N ALA A 254 -19.04 9.36 -29.04
CA ALA A 254 -19.33 8.39 -30.06
C ALA A 254 -20.20 7.24 -29.53
N GLN A 255 -21.07 6.72 -30.38
CA GLN A 255 -21.87 5.55 -30.09
C GLN A 255 -21.20 4.32 -30.74
N PRO A 256 -20.56 3.42 -29.96
CA PRO A 256 -19.87 2.26 -30.49
C PRO A 256 -20.85 1.17 -30.98
N PRO A 257 -20.39 0.23 -31.82
CA PRO A 257 -21.16 -0.97 -32.17
C PRO A 257 -21.56 -1.79 -30.93
N ALA A 258 -22.69 -2.50 -30.99
CA ALA A 258 -23.31 -3.17 -29.84
C ALA A 258 -22.37 -4.10 -29.05
N GLY A 259 -21.43 -4.78 -29.71
CA GLY A 259 -20.44 -5.66 -29.05
C GLY A 259 -19.28 -4.93 -28.34
N ALA A 260 -19.06 -3.65 -28.64
CA ALA A 260 -17.96 -2.86 -28.09
C ALA A 260 -18.39 -1.89 -26.98
N ALA A 261 -19.70 -1.65 -26.80
CA ALA A 261 -20.22 -0.59 -25.94
C ALA A 261 -19.71 -0.61 -24.50
N ALA A 262 -19.72 -1.77 -23.84
CA ALA A 262 -19.28 -1.88 -22.45
C ALA A 262 -17.77 -1.68 -22.28
N ALA A 263 -16.94 -2.17 -23.21
CA ALA A 263 -15.49 -1.96 -23.17
C ALA A 263 -15.13 -0.53 -23.54
N HIS A 264 -15.82 0.06 -24.52
CA HIS A 264 -15.65 1.45 -24.92
C HIS A 264 -16.00 2.44 -23.80
N GLY A 265 -17.11 2.23 -23.09
CA GLY A 265 -17.53 3.11 -22.00
C GLY A 265 -16.58 3.09 -20.80
N GLN A 266 -15.90 1.97 -20.53
CA GLN A 266 -14.87 1.93 -19.49
C GLN A 266 -13.55 2.52 -19.97
N LEU A 267 -13.15 2.23 -21.22
CA LEU A 267 -11.96 2.79 -21.82
C LEU A 267 -11.93 4.33 -21.76
N THR A 268 -13.07 5.00 -22.00
CA THR A 268 -13.15 6.46 -21.95
C THR A 268 -12.96 7.01 -20.53
N LEU A 269 -13.54 6.35 -19.51
CA LEU A 269 -13.37 6.72 -18.10
C LEU A 269 -11.92 6.51 -17.63
N GLU A 270 -11.30 5.41 -18.04
CA GLU A 270 -9.91 5.11 -17.69
C GLU A 270 -8.93 6.03 -18.42
N LEU A 271 -9.23 6.46 -19.64
CA LEU A 271 -8.45 7.49 -20.35
C LEU A 271 -8.52 8.84 -19.63
N GLU A 272 -9.71 9.29 -19.20
CA GLU A 272 -9.85 10.51 -18.39
C GLU A 272 -9.00 10.41 -17.12
N SER A 273 -9.11 9.29 -16.40
CA SER A 273 -8.35 9.02 -15.17
C SER A 273 -6.84 8.90 -15.40
N LEU A 274 -6.41 8.38 -16.55
CA LEU A 274 -5.00 8.34 -16.94
C LEU A 274 -4.45 9.76 -17.16
N GLY A 275 -5.25 10.65 -17.75
CA GLY A 275 -4.90 12.07 -17.88
C GLY A 275 -4.65 12.72 -16.52
N ASP A 276 -5.53 12.47 -15.56
CA ASP A 276 -5.38 12.98 -14.18
C ASP A 276 -4.14 12.40 -13.50
N MET A 277 -3.87 11.09 -13.68
CA MET A 277 -2.67 10.44 -13.16
C MET A 277 -1.36 11.04 -13.73
N VAL A 278 -1.35 11.41 -15.01
CA VAL A 278 -0.21 12.08 -15.64
C VAL A 278 0.01 13.47 -15.03
N ASP A 279 -1.06 14.22 -14.81
CA ASP A 279 -1.01 15.56 -14.22
C ASP A 279 -0.54 15.53 -12.76
N GLU A 280 -1.06 14.57 -11.98
CA GLU A 280 -0.62 14.33 -10.61
C GLU A 280 0.85 13.91 -10.57
N SER A 281 1.27 12.97 -11.44
CA SER A 281 2.66 12.52 -11.52
C SER A 281 3.64 13.64 -11.91
N ALA A 282 3.16 14.67 -12.62
CA ALA A 282 3.94 15.84 -12.98
C ALA A 282 4.04 16.88 -11.85
N SER A 283 3.00 16.97 -11.01
CA SER A 283 2.87 17.97 -9.95
C SER A 283 3.26 17.47 -8.57
N ALA A 284 3.25 16.15 -8.36
CA ALA A 284 3.49 15.54 -7.07
C ALA A 284 4.92 15.78 -6.59
N LYS A 285 5.05 16.23 -5.34
CA LYS A 285 6.29 16.06 -4.58
C LYS A 285 6.48 14.56 -4.38
N GLN A 286 7.27 13.96 -5.25
CA GLN A 286 7.48 12.52 -5.28
C GLN A 286 7.99 12.04 -3.92
N GLU A 287 7.21 11.17 -3.26
CA GLU A 287 7.62 10.53 -2.00
C GLU A 287 8.96 9.82 -2.17
N CYS A 288 9.20 9.26 -3.35
CA CYS A 288 10.46 8.70 -3.79
C CYS A 288 11.08 9.56 -4.90
N PRO A 289 12.05 10.44 -4.61
CA PRO A 289 12.69 11.29 -5.63
C PRO A 289 13.43 10.52 -6.72
N ALA A 290 13.79 9.25 -6.47
CA ALA A 290 14.42 8.40 -7.48
C ALA A 290 13.40 7.64 -8.35
N ALA A 291 12.10 7.65 -8.00
CA ALA A 291 11.08 7.04 -8.82
C ALA A 291 10.99 7.73 -10.19
N SER A 292 10.52 6.98 -11.20
CA SER A 292 10.25 7.53 -12.53
C SER A 292 8.76 7.83 -12.63
N PRO A 293 8.35 9.10 -12.83
CA PRO A 293 6.93 9.43 -13.05
C PRO A 293 6.33 8.64 -14.20
N TRP A 294 7.12 8.40 -15.25
CA TRP A 294 6.74 7.54 -16.38
C TRP A 294 6.42 6.10 -15.94
N ALA A 295 7.29 5.47 -15.13
CA ALA A 295 7.03 4.14 -14.61
C ALA A 295 5.78 4.12 -13.73
N THR A 296 5.59 5.14 -12.89
CA THR A 296 4.40 5.30 -12.03
C THR A 296 3.11 5.35 -12.85
N VAL A 297 3.08 6.14 -13.94
CA VAL A 297 1.93 6.18 -14.86
C VAL A 297 1.68 4.80 -15.49
N LEU A 298 2.72 4.14 -15.99
CA LEU A 298 2.56 2.85 -16.67
C LEU A 298 2.13 1.71 -15.74
N GLN A 299 2.49 1.78 -14.46
CA GLN A 299 2.13 0.82 -13.41
C GLN A 299 0.82 1.17 -12.69
N SER A 300 0.17 2.27 -13.08
CA SER A 300 -1.12 2.65 -12.50
C SER A 300 -2.22 1.67 -12.89
N GLY A 301 -3.19 1.49 -12.00
CA GLY A 301 -4.37 0.67 -12.27
C GLY A 301 -5.17 1.16 -13.50
N TRP A 302 -5.13 2.46 -13.80
CA TRP A 302 -5.75 3.04 -14.99
C TRP A 302 -5.07 2.59 -16.28
N ALA A 303 -3.73 2.55 -16.29
CA ALA A 303 -2.98 2.03 -17.43
C ALA A 303 -3.23 0.53 -17.63
N ASP A 304 -3.37 -0.24 -16.54
CA ASP A 304 -3.72 -1.66 -16.63
C ASP A 304 -5.16 -1.87 -17.12
N GLY A 305 -6.10 -1.06 -16.65
CA GLY A 305 -7.47 -1.01 -17.14
C GLY A 305 -7.54 -0.80 -18.65
N ILE A 306 -6.83 0.22 -19.17
CA ILE A 306 -6.84 0.55 -20.60
C ILE A 306 -6.32 -0.64 -21.42
N ARG A 307 -5.29 -1.33 -20.93
CA ARG A 307 -4.75 -2.54 -21.58
C ARG A 307 -5.77 -3.68 -21.55
N GLU A 308 -6.50 -3.85 -20.46
CA GLU A 308 -7.58 -4.83 -20.32
C GLU A 308 -8.75 -4.53 -21.25
N ASP A 309 -9.21 -3.28 -21.31
CA ASP A 309 -10.32 -2.88 -22.15
C ASP A 309 -9.97 -2.90 -23.64
N ALA A 310 -8.73 -2.59 -24.01
CA ALA A 310 -8.21 -2.81 -25.35
C ALA A 310 -8.28 -4.29 -25.77
N LYS A 311 -7.97 -5.23 -24.87
CA LYS A 311 -8.14 -6.67 -25.15
C LYS A 311 -9.61 -7.04 -25.32
N LYS A 312 -10.51 -6.48 -24.50
CA LYS A 312 -11.96 -6.74 -24.61
C LYS A 312 -12.53 -6.20 -25.93
N LEU A 313 -12.07 -5.03 -26.39
CA LEU A 313 -12.42 -4.50 -27.70
C LEU A 313 -11.95 -5.42 -28.83
N ALA A 314 -10.68 -5.86 -28.79
CA ALA A 314 -10.14 -6.79 -29.77
C ALA A 314 -10.83 -8.17 -29.76
N ALA A 315 -11.39 -8.58 -28.62
CA ALA A 315 -12.19 -9.80 -28.51
C ALA A 315 -13.58 -9.67 -29.14
N ALA A 316 -14.14 -8.46 -29.17
CA ALA A 316 -15.41 -8.17 -29.85
C ALA A 316 -15.23 -8.13 -31.38
N ASP A 317 -14.15 -7.52 -31.87
CA ASP A 317 -13.69 -7.62 -33.25
C ASP A 317 -12.15 -7.44 -33.27
N PRO A 318 -11.37 -8.37 -33.86
CA PRO A 318 -9.91 -8.24 -33.97
C PRO A 318 -9.41 -6.95 -34.64
N LYS A 319 -10.27 -6.24 -35.38
CA LYS A 319 -9.99 -4.92 -35.98
C LYS A 319 -10.07 -3.78 -34.98
N TYR A 320 -10.77 -3.91 -33.85
CA TYR A 320 -10.89 -2.88 -32.81
C TYR A 320 -9.63 -2.81 -31.96
N LYS A 321 -8.57 -2.23 -32.55
CA LYS A 321 -7.27 -2.06 -31.92
C LYS A 321 -7.17 -0.68 -31.28
N PHE A 322 -6.74 -0.65 -30.02
CA PHE A 322 -6.49 0.55 -29.25
C PHE A 322 -5.42 0.27 -28.18
N GLY A 323 -4.80 1.32 -27.64
CA GLY A 323 -3.80 1.23 -26.59
C GLY A 323 -2.36 1.07 -27.08
N THR A 324 -2.07 1.25 -28.37
CA THR A 324 -0.69 1.12 -28.89
C THR A 324 0.22 2.25 -28.40
N PHE A 325 -0.38 3.40 -28.07
CA PHE A 325 0.31 4.49 -27.38
C PHE A 325 0.83 4.11 -25.98
N LEU A 326 0.23 3.11 -25.34
CA LEU A 326 0.46 2.74 -23.95
C LEU A 326 1.33 1.47 -23.86
N PRO A 327 2.66 1.60 -23.71
CA PRO A 327 3.54 0.43 -23.62
C PRO A 327 3.26 -0.37 -22.35
N ALA A 328 3.77 -1.61 -22.31
CA ALA A 328 3.67 -2.47 -21.15
C ALA A 328 4.36 -1.83 -19.92
N ALA A 329 3.78 -2.08 -18.74
CA ALA A 329 4.37 -1.65 -17.48
C ALA A 329 5.77 -2.24 -17.30
N PRO A 330 6.76 -1.45 -16.84
CA PRO A 330 8.06 -2.00 -16.48
C PRO A 330 7.87 -2.99 -15.33
N LYS A 331 8.53 -4.16 -15.44
CA LYS A 331 8.52 -5.16 -14.37
C LYS A 331 9.13 -4.56 -13.12
N GLU A 332 8.47 -4.77 -11.98
CA GLU A 332 9.04 -4.37 -10.70
C GLU A 332 10.36 -5.09 -10.45
N ALA A 333 11.39 -4.31 -10.14
CA ALA A 333 12.68 -4.82 -9.74
C ALA A 333 12.85 -4.65 -8.22
N ASN A 334 13.72 -5.47 -7.63
CA ASN A 334 14.14 -5.35 -6.24
C ASN A 334 15.66 -5.20 -6.18
N ARG A 335 16.18 -4.15 -6.81
CA ARG A 335 17.62 -3.87 -6.87
C ARG A 335 18.11 -3.48 -5.47
N ARG A 336 19.26 -4.02 -5.04
CA ARG A 336 19.82 -3.81 -3.70
C ARG A 336 21.35 -3.75 -3.74
N LEU A 337 21.96 -2.75 -3.13
CA LEU A 337 23.42 -2.70 -2.97
C LEU A 337 23.89 -3.65 -1.85
N LYS A 338 25.17 -4.00 -1.82
CA LYS A 338 25.75 -4.73 -0.69
C LYS A 338 25.86 -3.81 0.52
N THR A 339 25.64 -4.35 1.73
CA THR A 339 25.89 -3.60 2.98
C THR A 339 27.32 -3.08 3.02
N GLY A 340 27.47 -1.80 3.38
CA GLY A 340 28.77 -1.12 3.42
C GLY A 340 29.17 -0.42 2.13
N THR A 341 28.33 -0.47 1.09
CA THR A 341 28.58 0.28 -0.16
C THR A 341 28.48 1.78 0.13
N PHE A 342 29.56 2.52 -0.12
CA PHE A 342 29.54 3.98 -0.03
C PHE A 342 28.92 4.58 -1.29
N VAL A 343 27.77 5.23 -1.14
CA VAL A 343 27.07 5.97 -2.21
C VAL A 343 27.75 7.32 -2.46
N GLN A 344 28.25 7.92 -1.39
CA GLN A 344 29.07 9.12 -1.39
C GLN A 344 30.15 9.01 -0.31
N ARG A 345 31.34 9.52 -0.59
CA ARG A 345 32.41 9.60 0.39
C ARG A 345 33.36 10.74 0.07
N SER A 346 33.62 11.58 1.07
CA SER A 346 34.68 12.58 1.03
C SER A 346 36.06 11.93 0.88
N SER A 347 36.95 12.59 0.16
CA SER A 347 38.37 12.19 0.05
C SER A 347 39.12 12.39 1.38
N ALA A 348 38.75 13.41 2.15
CA ALA A 348 39.33 13.67 3.47
C ALA A 348 38.80 12.65 4.49
N ARG A 349 39.72 11.93 5.15
CA ARG A 349 39.41 10.89 6.15
C ARG A 349 39.98 11.27 7.51
N GLY A 350 39.23 10.98 8.57
CA GLY A 350 39.72 11.05 9.96
C GLY A 350 39.74 9.68 10.63
N ALA A 351 40.09 9.64 11.91
CA ALA A 351 40.19 8.38 12.67
C ALA A 351 38.85 7.91 13.27
N GLY A 352 37.78 8.69 13.18
CA GLY A 352 36.48 8.35 13.76
C GLY A 352 35.76 7.20 13.06
N HIS A 353 34.88 6.52 13.82
CA HIS A 353 34.11 5.37 13.36
C HIS A 353 32.62 5.52 13.69
N LEU A 354 31.76 5.28 12.70
CA LEU A 354 30.31 5.17 12.89
C LEU A 354 29.86 3.74 12.64
N LYS A 355 29.45 3.04 13.69
CA LYS A 355 28.82 1.73 13.63
C LYS A 355 27.32 1.89 13.46
N ILE A 356 26.76 1.17 12.49
CA ILE A 356 25.36 1.23 12.11
C ILE A 356 24.81 -0.18 12.20
N LYS A 357 23.76 -0.37 13.00
CA LYS A 357 22.97 -1.59 13.05
C LYS A 357 21.61 -1.29 12.43
N ASN A 358 21.30 -1.83 11.27
CA ASN A 358 20.02 -1.59 10.61
C ASN A 358 19.07 -2.75 10.87
N GLY A 359 18.04 -2.54 11.69
CA GLY A 359 16.98 -3.53 11.91
C GLY A 359 15.66 -3.19 11.21
N ALA A 360 15.67 -2.21 10.31
CA ALA A 360 14.53 -1.80 9.50
C ALA A 360 14.72 -2.26 8.04
N ASN A 361 14.06 -1.59 7.09
CA ASN A 361 14.25 -1.78 5.65
C ASN A 361 15.65 -1.35 5.20
N ASP A 362 16.00 -1.66 3.95
CA ASP A 362 17.23 -1.16 3.35
C ASP A 362 17.33 0.37 3.48
N THR A 363 18.45 0.84 4.00
CA THR A 363 18.60 2.23 4.41
C THR A 363 19.96 2.78 3.97
N THR A 364 19.95 4.00 3.47
CA THR A 364 21.16 4.83 3.35
C THR A 364 21.31 5.71 4.58
N VAL A 365 22.53 5.80 5.09
CA VAL A 365 22.89 6.62 6.24
C VAL A 365 23.87 7.68 5.80
N SER A 366 23.43 8.93 5.84
CA SER A 366 24.21 10.12 5.48
C SER A 366 24.68 10.83 6.74
N LEU A 367 25.99 11.06 6.85
CA LEU A 367 26.59 11.84 7.92
C LEU A 367 26.86 13.26 7.42
N VAL A 368 26.18 14.25 8.00
CA VAL A 368 26.16 15.62 7.50
C VAL A 368 26.69 16.57 8.59
N PRO A 369 27.62 17.49 8.29
CA PRO A 369 28.07 18.49 9.27
C PRO A 369 26.89 19.27 9.86
N ALA A 370 26.88 19.46 11.19
CA ALA A 370 25.79 20.16 11.87
C ALA A 370 25.78 21.67 11.63
N LYS A 371 26.90 22.24 11.14
CA LYS A 371 27.08 23.66 10.84
C LYS A 371 27.29 23.87 9.34
N GLY A 372 26.85 25.04 8.85
CA GLY A 372 26.98 25.47 7.45
C GLY A 372 25.62 25.82 6.83
N LYS A 373 25.60 26.69 5.81
CA LYS A 373 24.34 27.11 5.15
C LYS A 373 23.64 25.97 4.40
N LYS A 374 24.41 25.05 3.79
CA LYS A 374 23.93 23.84 3.08
C LYS A 374 24.99 22.73 3.17
N PRO A 375 25.16 22.11 4.34
CA PRO A 375 26.23 21.15 4.56
C PRO A 375 26.02 19.91 3.70
N LYS A 376 27.06 19.49 2.97
CA LYS A 376 27.04 18.25 2.17
C LYS A 376 27.38 17.04 3.04
N PRO A 377 26.82 15.86 2.77
CA PRO A 377 27.22 14.63 3.45
C PRO A 377 28.72 14.36 3.26
N VAL A 378 29.44 14.13 4.36
CA VAL A 378 30.84 13.70 4.30
C VAL A 378 30.96 12.22 3.92
N LEU A 379 29.91 11.45 4.20
CA LEU A 379 29.71 10.10 3.69
C LEU A 379 28.22 9.78 3.63
N THR A 380 27.87 8.89 2.72
CA THR A 380 26.59 8.19 2.67
C THR A 380 26.86 6.72 2.42
N VAL A 381 26.38 5.86 3.30
CA VAL A 381 26.59 4.41 3.19
C VAL A 381 25.26 3.67 3.15
N TYR A 382 25.20 2.66 2.28
CA TYR A 382 24.06 1.78 2.16
C TYR A 382 24.21 0.59 3.12
N VAL A 383 23.16 0.31 3.89
CA VAL A 383 23.09 -0.81 4.84
C VAL A 383 21.78 -1.53 4.63
N ARG A 384 21.84 -2.82 4.24
CA ARG A 384 20.63 -3.63 4.07
C ARG A 384 19.88 -3.79 5.40
N GLY A 385 18.58 -4.05 5.32
CA GLY A 385 17.79 -4.48 6.48
C GLY A 385 18.38 -5.73 7.14
N GLY A 386 18.44 -5.73 8.46
CA GLY A 386 19.15 -6.73 9.29
C GLY A 386 20.68 -6.62 9.26
N GLY A 387 21.25 -5.73 8.45
CA GLY A 387 22.69 -5.59 8.26
C GLY A 387 23.37 -4.74 9.35
N THR A 388 24.66 -4.98 9.56
CA THR A 388 25.52 -4.12 10.38
C THR A 388 26.74 -3.69 9.59
N PHE A 389 27.15 -2.44 9.74
CA PHE A 389 28.36 -1.91 9.09
C PHE A 389 29.06 -0.88 9.96
N THR A 390 30.39 -0.78 9.87
CA THR A 390 31.17 0.28 10.52
C THR A 390 31.83 1.15 9.47
N ALA A 391 31.29 2.35 9.28
CA ALA A 391 31.89 3.38 8.44
C ALA A 391 33.11 3.98 9.17
N LYS A 392 34.30 3.64 8.70
CA LYS A 392 35.57 4.20 9.17
C LYS A 392 35.91 5.47 8.39
N GLY A 393 36.75 6.33 8.94
CA GLY A 393 37.25 7.50 8.21
C GLY A 393 36.54 8.81 8.55
N VAL A 394 35.81 8.88 9.67
CA VAL A 394 35.05 10.08 10.05
C VAL A 394 35.99 11.12 10.65
N ARG A 395 35.92 12.36 10.17
CA ARG A 395 36.73 13.47 10.70
C ARG A 395 36.17 13.99 12.01
N ASP A 396 37.02 14.65 12.78
CA ASP A 396 36.59 15.38 13.96
C ASP A 396 35.63 16.52 13.58
N GLY A 397 34.58 16.64 14.37
CA GLY A 397 33.50 17.58 14.14
C GLY A 397 32.17 17.12 14.72
N THR A 398 31.17 18.00 14.63
CA THR A 398 29.80 17.71 15.05
C THR A 398 28.94 17.47 13.82
N TYR A 399 28.24 16.35 13.81
CA TYR A 399 27.45 15.88 12.68
C TYR A 399 26.01 15.58 13.08
N ARG A 400 25.13 15.56 12.09
CA ARG A 400 23.78 15.03 12.18
C ARG A 400 23.65 13.85 11.23
N VAL A 401 22.93 12.82 11.67
CA VAL A 401 22.67 11.62 10.86
C VAL A 401 21.32 11.77 10.18
N TYR A 402 21.31 11.55 8.87
CA TYR A 402 20.12 11.49 8.03
C TYR A 402 19.98 10.07 7.49
N THR A 403 18.75 9.57 7.42
CA THR A 403 18.44 8.25 6.93
C THR A 403 17.39 8.33 5.85
N ALA A 404 17.63 7.65 4.73
CA ALA A 404 16.63 7.40 3.70
C ALA A 404 16.48 5.90 3.54
N SER A 405 15.28 5.36 3.73
CA SER A 405 14.96 3.94 3.56
C SER A 405 13.98 3.75 2.40
N GLY A 406 13.92 2.53 1.87
CA GLY A 406 12.96 2.16 0.83
C GLY A 406 13.27 0.84 0.15
N LYS A 407 12.65 0.63 -1.01
CA LYS A 407 12.83 -0.54 -1.88
C LYS A 407 13.33 -0.12 -3.26
N ASP A 408 13.90 -1.11 -3.95
CA ASP A 408 14.44 -0.99 -5.31
C ASP A 408 15.40 0.19 -5.52
N TRP A 409 16.67 -0.06 -5.21
CA TRP A 409 17.73 0.91 -5.36
C TRP A 409 18.02 1.25 -6.83
N ASP A 410 17.93 2.53 -7.17
CA ASP A 410 18.40 3.06 -8.43
C ASP A 410 19.82 3.62 -8.32
N ASN A 411 20.76 3.03 -9.04
CA ASN A 411 22.17 3.44 -8.97
C ASN A 411 22.44 4.77 -9.68
N GLY A 412 21.69 5.10 -10.74
CA GLY A 412 21.86 6.35 -11.48
C GLY A 412 21.38 7.56 -10.68
N LYS A 413 20.24 7.39 -10.00
CA LYS A 413 19.62 8.42 -9.15
C LYS A 413 20.07 8.37 -7.69
N LYS A 414 20.83 7.34 -7.31
CA LYS A 414 21.37 7.12 -5.96
C LYS A 414 20.29 7.16 -4.88
N GLY A 415 19.15 6.51 -5.12
CA GLY A 415 18.02 6.53 -4.20
C GLY A 415 17.08 5.34 -4.41
N PHE A 416 16.10 5.21 -3.51
CA PHE A 416 15.06 4.20 -3.58
C PHE A 416 13.90 4.68 -4.46
N THR A 417 13.30 3.77 -5.23
CA THR A 417 12.20 4.09 -6.13
C THR A 417 10.82 3.82 -5.53
N ARG A 418 10.74 3.07 -4.41
CA ARG A 418 9.47 2.69 -3.76
C ARG A 418 9.58 2.67 -2.24
N ASP A 419 8.44 2.82 -1.57
CA ASP A 419 8.28 2.80 -0.10
C ASP A 419 9.28 3.69 0.65
N CYS A 420 9.50 4.90 0.13
CA CYS A 420 10.56 5.77 0.64
C CYS A 420 10.18 6.44 1.96
N SER A 421 11.13 6.48 2.89
CA SER A 421 10.99 7.24 4.13
C SER A 421 12.29 7.98 4.42
N PHE A 422 12.16 9.25 4.80
CA PHE A 422 13.28 10.14 5.07
C PHE A 422 13.18 10.68 6.48
N SER A 423 14.26 10.56 7.24
CA SER A 423 14.31 11.03 8.60
C SER A 423 15.70 11.52 8.98
N LYS A 424 15.78 12.24 10.09
CA LYS A 424 17.01 12.68 10.72
C LYS A 424 16.98 12.34 12.19
N PHE A 425 18.14 12.04 12.76
CA PHE A 425 18.33 12.07 14.20
C PHE A 425 18.31 13.53 14.67
N ASP A 426 17.60 13.81 15.75
CA ASP A 426 17.53 15.18 16.29
C ASP A 426 18.82 15.56 17.01
N ASP A 427 19.40 14.58 17.70
CA ASP A 427 20.70 14.70 18.36
C ASP A 427 21.85 14.86 17.36
N THR A 428 22.91 15.50 17.86
CA THR A 428 24.17 15.64 17.12
C THR A 428 25.25 14.73 17.67
N PHE A 429 26.11 14.25 16.78
CA PHE A 429 27.16 13.29 17.07
C PHE A 429 28.50 14.02 16.96
N LYS A 430 29.20 14.16 18.09
CA LYS A 430 30.53 14.79 18.12
C LYS A 430 31.60 13.72 18.00
N PHE A 431 32.38 13.79 16.93
CA PHE A 431 33.58 12.99 16.74
C PHE A 431 34.79 13.80 17.18
N SER A 432 35.58 13.23 18.08
CA SER A 432 36.85 13.77 18.55
C SER A 432 37.86 12.65 18.63
N THR A 433 39.05 12.86 18.07
CA THR A 433 40.13 11.87 18.07
C THR A 433 41.40 12.50 18.63
N THR A 434 42.21 11.67 19.28
CA THR A 434 43.55 12.04 19.77
C THR A 434 44.57 11.11 19.11
N SER A 435 45.87 11.32 19.37
CA SER A 435 46.93 10.43 18.88
C SER A 435 46.78 8.97 19.35
N PHE A 436 46.01 8.72 20.43
CA PHE A 436 45.85 7.38 21.02
C PHE A 436 44.39 6.90 21.12
N SER A 437 43.40 7.73 20.75
CA SER A 437 41.99 7.36 20.88
C SER A 437 41.13 7.85 19.71
N ALA A 438 40.18 7.02 19.28
CA ALA A 438 39.22 7.35 18.24
C ALA A 438 37.78 7.30 18.78
N SER A 439 36.95 8.26 18.38
CA SER A 439 35.51 8.23 18.67
C SER A 439 34.82 7.11 17.90
N ILE A 440 34.08 6.27 18.62
CA ILE A 440 33.22 5.23 18.04
C ILE A 440 31.77 5.51 18.44
N TRP A 441 30.97 5.97 17.48
CA TRP A 441 29.52 6.12 17.66
C TRP A 441 28.81 4.87 17.16
N THR A 442 27.80 4.40 17.88
CA THR A 442 26.91 3.32 17.43
C THR A 442 25.49 3.85 17.32
N ILE A 443 24.86 3.66 16.16
CA ILE A 443 23.45 3.92 15.94
C ILE A 443 22.72 2.63 15.58
N THR A 444 21.47 2.51 16.02
CA THR A 444 20.57 1.41 15.69
C THR A 444 19.36 1.98 14.98
N LEU A 445 19.07 1.49 13.77
CA LEU A 445 17.94 1.92 12.95
C LEU A 445 16.78 0.94 13.12
N THR A 446 16.29 0.86 14.36
CA THR A 446 15.09 0.10 14.71
C THR A 446 14.28 1.00 15.62
N PRO A 447 13.04 1.37 15.26
CA PRO A 447 12.18 2.12 16.17
C PRO A 447 11.88 1.24 17.38
N VAL A 448 12.23 1.72 18.57
CA VAL A 448 11.92 1.08 19.85
C VAL A 448 11.17 2.09 20.69
N ILE A 449 10.00 1.70 21.20
CA ILE A 449 9.23 2.53 22.14
C ILE A 449 10.09 2.75 23.38
N GLY A 450 10.30 4.02 23.77
CA GLY A 450 11.20 4.37 24.87
C GLY A 450 12.70 4.36 24.51
N GLY A 451 13.05 4.33 23.22
CA GLY A 451 14.43 4.49 22.75
C GLY A 451 15.04 5.84 23.12
N ASN A 452 16.37 5.89 23.22
CA ASN A 452 17.12 7.08 23.64
C ASN A 452 17.47 8.04 22.48
N ALA A 453 17.02 7.76 21.27
CA ALA A 453 17.30 8.56 20.09
C ALA A 453 15.99 8.96 19.42
N SER A 454 15.71 10.28 19.37
CA SER A 454 14.55 10.80 18.66
C SER A 454 14.89 11.11 17.20
N THR A 455 13.89 10.93 16.34
CA THR A 455 14.01 11.22 14.91
C THR A 455 12.85 12.08 14.44
N SER A 456 13.16 13.03 13.55
CA SER A 456 12.17 13.83 12.84
C SER A 456 12.08 13.41 11.37
N ASN A 457 10.88 13.50 10.78
CA ASN A 457 10.68 13.35 9.34
C ASN A 457 11.39 14.50 8.59
N VAL A 458 11.86 14.23 7.37
CA VAL A 458 12.52 15.19 6.49
C VAL A 458 11.81 15.19 5.14
N ASP A 459 11.41 16.36 4.65
CA ASP A 459 10.86 16.48 3.28
C ASP A 459 11.89 15.91 2.27
N PRO A 460 11.49 15.01 1.35
CA PRO A 460 12.40 14.38 0.39
C PRO A 460 13.22 15.39 -0.42
N ASN A 461 12.69 16.59 -0.69
CA ASN A 461 13.39 17.66 -1.42
C ASN A 461 14.38 18.43 -0.55
N ALA A 462 14.19 18.42 0.76
CA ALA A 462 15.13 18.98 1.74
C ALA A 462 16.20 17.97 2.18
N PHE A 463 16.10 16.71 1.76
CA PHE A 463 17.06 15.67 2.11
C PHE A 463 18.45 15.98 1.51
N PRO A 464 19.53 15.86 2.29
CA PRO A 464 20.88 16.21 1.83
C PRO A 464 21.38 15.22 0.77
N LYS A 465 21.84 15.76 -0.37
CA LYS A 465 22.34 15.01 -1.53
C LYS A 465 23.86 15.00 -1.60
#